data_AF-A0A127SCY9-F1
#
_entry.id   AF-A0A127SCY9-F1
#
_cell.length_a   1.000
_cell.length_b   1.000
_cell.length_c   1.000
_cell.angle_alpha   90.00
_cell.angle_beta   90.00
_cell.angle_gamma   90.00
#
_symmetry.space_group_name_H-M   'P 1'
#
loop_
_entity.id
_entity.type
_entity.pdbx_description
1 polymer ?
#
loop_
_entity_poly.entity_id
_entity_poly.type
_entity_poly.pdbx_seq_one_letter_code
_entity_poly.pdbx_strand_id
1 'polypeptide(L)'
;MKTATAPLPPLRSVKVLDQLRERIRYLHYSLRTEQAYVHWVRAFIRFHGVRHPATLGSSEVEAFLSWLANERKVSVSTHRQALAALLFFYGKVL
;
A
#
# COMPACT_ATOMS: atom_id res chain seq x y z
N MET A 1 -23.84 -14.38 -9.48
CA MET A 1 -24.10 -13.75 -8.16
C MET A 1 -22.99 -12.75 -7.87
N LYS A 2 -23.25 -11.44 -7.98
CA LYS A 2 -22.35 -10.41 -7.44
C LYS A 2 -22.55 -10.42 -5.92
N THR A 3 -21.62 -10.99 -5.17
CA THR A 3 -21.60 -10.83 -3.72
C THR A 3 -21.39 -9.34 -3.44
N ALA A 4 -22.44 -8.67 -2.94
CA ALA A 4 -22.32 -7.34 -2.36
C ALA A 4 -21.30 -7.46 -1.23
N THR A 5 -20.08 -6.98 -1.46
CA THR A 5 -19.05 -6.97 -0.43
C THR A 5 -19.51 -5.96 0.60
N ALA A 6 -19.80 -6.41 1.82
CA ALA A 6 -20.17 -5.52 2.91
C ALA A 6 -19.10 -4.42 3.06
N PRO A 7 -19.50 -3.16 3.30
CA PRO A 7 -18.56 -2.08 3.45
C PRO A 7 -17.61 -2.37 4.62
N LEU A 8 -16.32 -2.17 4.39
CA LEU A 8 -15.30 -2.36 5.42
C LEU A 8 -15.53 -1.34 6.55
N PRO A 9 -15.30 -1.72 7.82
CA PRO A 9 -15.54 -0.83 8.94
C PRO A 9 -14.68 0.43 8.84
N PRO A 10 -15.16 1.56 9.40
CA PRO A 10 -14.41 2.81 9.40
C PRO A 10 -13.10 2.62 10.17
N LEU A 11 -12.05 3.23 9.63
CA LEU A 11 -10.73 3.24 10.25
C LEU A 11 -10.74 4.22 11.42
N ARG A 12 -10.15 3.82 12.55
CA ARG A 12 -10.10 4.63 13.77
C ARG A 12 -8.81 5.42 13.88
N SER A 13 -7.72 4.93 13.31
CA SER A 13 -6.44 5.64 13.38
C SER A 13 -6.41 6.91 12.53
N VAL A 14 -5.76 7.95 13.03
CA VAL A 14 -5.49 9.20 12.30
C VAL A 14 -4.26 9.05 11.38
N LYS A 15 -3.28 8.22 11.76
CA LYS A 15 -2.04 8.07 11.01
C LYS A 15 -2.22 7.04 9.90
N VAL A 16 -1.90 7.43 8.67
CA VAL A 16 -2.07 6.60 7.45
C VAL A 16 -1.42 5.21 7.56
N LEU A 17 -0.20 5.11 8.09
CA LEU A 17 0.46 3.81 8.24
C LEU A 17 -0.18 2.95 9.34
N ASP A 18 -0.86 3.55 10.30
CA ASP A 18 -1.57 2.82 11.35
C ASP A 18 -2.96 2.40 10.86
N GLN A 19 -3.61 3.20 10.01
CA GLN A 19 -4.81 2.80 9.26
C GLN A 19 -4.54 1.57 8.38
N LEU A 20 -3.40 1.53 7.69
CA LEU A 20 -2.97 0.37 6.92
C LEU A 20 -2.86 -0.88 7.81
N ARG A 21 -2.20 -0.77 8.97
CA ARG A 21 -2.09 -1.88 9.93
C ARG A 21 -3.45 -2.32 10.46
N GLU A 22 -4.30 -1.36 10.81
CA GLU A 22 -5.66 -1.62 11.29
C GLU A 22 -6.45 -2.43 10.26
N ARG A 23 -6.40 -2.04 8.98
CA ARG A 23 -7.09 -2.75 7.90
C ARG A 23 -6.50 -4.15 7.66
N ILE A 24 -5.18 -4.29 7.63
CA ILE A 24 -4.50 -5.58 7.45
C ILE A 24 -4.88 -6.56 8.55
N ARG A 25 -4.90 -6.09 9.81
CA ARG A 25 -5.28 -6.90 10.97
C ARG A 25 -6.77 -7.24 10.98
N TYR A 26 -7.63 -6.29 10.63
CA TYR A 26 -9.07 -6.53 10.48
C TYR A 26 -9.37 -7.63 9.45
N LEU A 27 -8.62 -7.65 8.35
CA LEU A 27 -8.74 -8.67 7.31
C LEU A 27 -7.93 -9.95 7.61
N HIS A 28 -7.41 -10.10 8.83
CA HIS A 28 -6.69 -11.30 9.30
C HIS A 28 -5.48 -11.71 8.45
N TYR A 29 -4.82 -10.76 7.80
CA TYR A 29 -3.55 -11.03 7.14
C TYR A 29 -2.44 -11.33 8.15
N SER A 30 -1.43 -12.07 7.71
CA SER A 30 -0.28 -12.39 8.54
C SER A 30 0.53 -11.15 8.91
N LEU A 31 1.21 -11.21 10.06
CA LEU A 31 2.12 -10.16 10.52
C LEU A 31 3.23 -9.86 9.50
N ARG A 32 3.66 -10.89 8.76
CA ARG A 32 4.64 -10.76 7.67
C ARG A 32 4.09 -9.88 6.54
N THR A 33 2.81 -10.02 6.20
CA THR A 33 2.15 -9.17 5.18
C THR A 33 2.04 -7.74 5.69
N GLU A 34 1.68 -7.54 6.95
CA GLU A 34 1.67 -6.22 7.59
C GLU A 34 3.01 -5.50 7.43
N GLN A 35 4.10 -6.17 7.83
CA GLN A 35 5.45 -5.62 7.76
C GLN A 35 5.84 -5.27 6.32
N ALA A 36 5.59 -6.17 5.37
CA ALA A 36 5.89 -5.94 3.96
C ALA A 36 5.10 -4.75 3.40
N TYR A 37 3.81 -4.66 3.68
CA TYR A 37 2.96 -3.60 3.14
C TYR A 37 3.29 -2.24 3.76
N VAL A 38 3.49 -2.19 5.07
CA VAL A 38 3.94 -0.96 5.76
C VAL A 38 5.29 -0.50 5.21
N HIS A 39 6.21 -1.42 4.94
CA HIS A 39 7.51 -1.09 4.34
C HIS A 39 7.33 -0.40 2.98
N TRP A 40 6.55 -1.00 2.07
CA TRP A 40 6.38 -0.48 0.72
C TRP A 40 5.60 0.83 0.67
N VAL A 41 4.51 0.96 1.44
CA VAL A 41 3.75 2.21 1.50
C VAL A 41 4.59 3.34 2.09
N ARG A 42 5.41 3.05 3.13
CA ARG A 42 6.35 4.05 3.67
C ARG A 42 7.42 4.44 2.66
N ALA A 43 7.97 3.49 1.90
CA ALA A 43 8.96 3.77 0.87
C ALA A 43 8.38 4.64 -0.25
N PHE A 44 7.16 4.35 -0.70
CA PHE A 44 6.42 5.14 -1.67
C PHE A 44 6.19 6.59 -1.22
N ILE A 45 5.70 6.79 0.01
CA ILE A 45 5.49 8.13 0.57
C ILE A 45 6.81 8.92 0.63
N ARG A 46 7.90 8.26 1.03
CA ARG A 46 9.23 8.91 1.11
C ARG A 46 9.80 9.25 -0.26
N PHE A 47 9.64 8.37 -1.24
CA PHE A 47 10.05 8.62 -2.63
C PHE A 47 9.38 9.88 -3.18
N HIS A 48 8.12 10.13 -2.82
CA HIS A 48 7.35 11.31 -3.22
C HIS A 48 7.49 12.52 -2.29
N GLY A 49 8.53 12.58 -1.44
CA GLY A 49 8.81 13.74 -0.60
C GLY A 49 7.84 13.91 0.58
N VAL A 50 7.30 12.82 1.12
CA VAL A 50 6.38 12.82 2.27
C VAL A 50 5.05 13.54 1.99
N ARG A 51 4.65 13.61 0.71
CA ARG A 51 3.30 14.05 0.32
C ARG A 51 2.25 13.06 0.84
N HIS A 52 1.07 13.59 1.16
CA HIS A 52 -0.04 12.75 1.62
C HIS A 52 -0.48 11.82 0.47
N PRO A 53 -0.56 10.50 0.66
CA PRO A 53 -0.75 9.57 -0.46
C PRO A 53 -2.13 9.67 -1.13
N ALA A 54 -3.13 10.26 -0.48
CA ALA A 54 -4.40 10.57 -1.14
C ALA A 54 -4.26 11.62 -2.27
N THR A 55 -3.15 12.37 -2.31
CA THR A 55 -2.83 13.30 -3.41
C THR A 55 -1.90 12.69 -4.45
N LEU A 56 -1.58 11.40 -4.33
CA LEU A 56 -0.70 10.67 -5.25
C LEU A 56 -1.54 9.62 -5.97
N GLY A 57 -1.48 9.61 -7.30
CA GLY A 57 -2.31 8.75 -8.14
C GLY A 57 -1.53 7.70 -8.90
N SER A 58 -2.11 7.22 -9.99
CA SER A 58 -1.52 6.18 -10.84
C SER A 58 -0.15 6.58 -11.40
N SER A 59 0.04 7.85 -11.78
CA SER A 59 1.31 8.39 -12.26
C SER A 59 2.44 8.24 -11.23
N GLU A 60 2.15 8.55 -9.97
CA GLU A 60 3.10 8.44 -8.87
C GLU A 60 3.42 6.99 -8.54
N VAL A 61 2.42 6.12 -8.61
CA VAL A 61 2.60 4.66 -8.45
C VAL A 61 3.50 4.12 -9.55
N GLU A 62 3.25 4.47 -10.81
CA GLU A 62 4.06 4.03 -11.96
C GLU A 62 5.50 4.56 -11.87
N ALA A 63 5.68 5.83 -11.50
CA ALA A 63 7.01 6.41 -11.30
C ALA A 63 7.81 5.67 -10.21
N PHE A 64 7.16 5.35 -9.08
CA PHE A 64 7.82 4.62 -7.99
C PHE A 64 8.18 3.18 -8.39
N LEU A 65 7.26 2.48 -9.06
CA LEU A 65 7.49 1.10 -9.49
C LEU A 65 8.57 1.01 -10.58
N SER A 66 8.55 1.94 -11.53
CA SER A 66 9.63 2.11 -12.52
C SER A 66 10.96 2.37 -11.84
N TRP A 67 10.97 3.24 -10.82
CA TRP A 67 12.17 3.54 -10.05
C TRP A 67 12.76 2.29 -9.34
N LEU A 68 11.88 1.45 -8.80
CA LEU A 68 12.31 0.19 -8.19
C LEU A 68 12.96 -0.76 -9.22
N ALA A 69 12.40 -0.83 -10.42
CA ALA A 69 12.88 -1.72 -11.47
C ALA A 69 14.20 -1.25 -12.09
N ASN A 70 14.32 0.03 -12.45
CA ASN A 70 15.42 0.52 -13.26
C ASN A 70 16.64 0.96 -12.42
N GLU A 71 16.41 1.71 -11.34
CA GLU A 71 17.45 2.31 -10.53
C GLU A 71 17.81 1.41 -9.35
N ARG A 72 16.81 0.84 -8.68
CA ARG A 72 17.03 -0.09 -7.56
C ARG A 72 17.26 -1.53 -8.00
N LYS A 73 16.98 -1.85 -9.27
CA LYS A 73 17.19 -3.17 -9.88
C LYS A 73 16.64 -4.31 -9.02
N VAL A 74 15.46 -4.11 -8.42
CA VAL A 74 14.86 -5.11 -7.55
C VAL A 74 14.39 -6.32 -8.35
N SER A 75 14.32 -7.48 -7.71
CA SER A 75 13.77 -8.67 -8.37
C SER A 75 12.30 -8.48 -8.72
N VAL A 76 11.82 -9.24 -9.72
CA VAL A 76 10.40 -9.25 -10.12
C VAL A 76 9.48 -9.59 -8.94
N SER A 77 9.89 -10.51 -8.05
CA SER A 77 9.11 -10.86 -6.85
C SER A 77 9.02 -9.71 -5.85
N THR A 78 10.07 -8.90 -5.72
CA THR A 78 10.11 -7.72 -4.86
C THR A 78 9.23 -6.61 -5.45
N HIS A 79 9.32 -6.37 -6.75
CA HIS A 79 8.46 -5.41 -7.47
C HIS A 79 6.97 -5.75 -7.32
N ARG A 80 6.60 -7.03 -7.45
CA ARG A 80 5.22 -7.50 -7.24
C ARG A 80 4.73 -7.29 -5.81
N GLN A 81 5.60 -7.45 -4.80
CA GLN A 81 5.22 -7.15 -3.42
C GLN A 81 4.94 -5.66 -3.21
N ALA A 82 5.73 -4.78 -3.81
CA ALA A 82 5.50 -3.34 -3.76
C ALA A 82 4.17 -2.96 -4.43
N LEU A 83 3.91 -3.49 -5.64
CA LEU A 83 2.65 -3.27 -6.36
C LEU A 83 1.45 -3.78 -5.54
N ALA A 84 1.52 -5.00 -5.00
CA ALA A 84 0.44 -5.56 -4.20
C ALA A 84 0.14 -4.72 -2.95
N ALA A 85 1.17 -4.21 -2.26
CA ALA A 85 1.01 -3.32 -1.12
C ALA A 85 0.29 -2.03 -1.50
N LEU A 86 0.65 -1.41 -2.64
CA LEU A 86 0.03 -0.17 -3.11
C LEU A 86 -1.42 -0.40 -3.54
N LEU A 87 -1.71 -1.46 -4.29
CA LEU A 87 -3.07 -1.82 -4.68
C LEU A 87 -3.97 -2.07 -3.47
N PHE A 88 -3.46 -2.79 -2.46
CA PHE A 88 -4.19 -2.99 -1.21
C PHE A 88 -4.44 -1.66 -0.51
N PHE A 89 -3.43 -0.81 -0.41
CA PHE A 89 -3.52 0.46 0.29
C PHE A 89 -4.54 1.41 -0.36
N TYR A 90 -4.51 1.59 -1.69
CA TYR A 90 -5.48 2.43 -2.40
C TYR A 90 -6.88 1.81 -2.50
N GLY A 91 -6.99 0.48 -2.55
CA GLY A 91 -8.29 -0.18 -2.71
C GLY A 91 -9.00 -0.49 -1.39
N LYS A 92 -8.26 -0.52 -0.28
CA LYS A 92 -8.77 -0.97 1.03
C LYS A 92 -8.41 -0.01 2.16
N VAL A 93 -7.70 1.09 1.99
CA VAL A 93 -7.35 1.97 3.12
C VAL A 93 -7.75 3.41 2.84
N LEU A 94 -7.30 3.96 1.72
CA LEU A 94 -7.69 5.29 1.26
C LEU A 94 -9.10 5.33 0.67
#